data_AF-M1C1Q0-F1
#
_entry.id   AF-M1C1Q0-F1
#
_cell.length_a   1.000
_cell.length_b   1.000
_cell.length_c   1.000
_cell.angle_alpha   90.00
_cell.angle_beta   90.00
_cell.angle_gamma   90.00
#
_symmetry.space_group_name_H-M   'P 1'
#
loop_
_entity.id
_entity.type
_entity.pdbx_description
1 polymer ?
#
loop_
_entity_poly.entity_id
_entity_poly.type
_entity_poly.pdbx_seq_one_letter_code
_entity_poly.pdbx_strand_id
1 'polypeptide(L)'
;MHGLQIVSFLQQNAHPRVAERIPSVPENVTDQIRLWESDLNRVEMEPAHFYDEFPSKDVFEAACDFAREYGGLLWEDSKRMRLVVKADILTEMKEFLRRQKQ
;
A
#
# COMPACT_ATOMS: atom_id res chain seq x y z
N MET A 1 -0.48 13.37 -8.91
CA MET A 1 -0.38 14.82 -8.61
C MET A 1 0.73 14.97 -7.57
N HIS A 2 1.57 16.01 -7.62
CA HIS A 2 2.58 16.27 -6.59
C HIS A 2 2.19 17.55 -5.84
N GLY A 3 1.55 17.41 -4.68
CA GLY A 3 0.99 18.55 -3.92
C GLY A 3 2.05 19.57 -3.51
N LEU A 4 3.26 19.10 -3.20
CA LEU A 4 4.41 19.97 -2.89
C LEU A 4 4.85 20.84 -4.07
N GLN A 5 4.76 20.34 -5.31
CA GLN A 5 5.07 21.14 -6.50
C GLN A 5 4.04 22.26 -6.70
N ILE A 6 2.76 22.00 -6.42
CA ILE A 6 1.69 23.00 -6.49
C ILE A 6 1.91 24.10 -5.44
N VAL A 7 2.20 23.72 -4.19
CA VAL A 7 2.49 24.69 -3.12
C VAL A 7 3.71 25.54 -3.47
N SER A 8 4.77 24.92 -3.96
CA SER A 8 5.99 25.64 -4.39
C SER A 8 5.70 26.62 -5.54
N PHE A 9 4.89 26.21 -6.52
CA PHE A 9 4.47 27.06 -7.62
C PHE A 9 3.66 28.28 -7.12
N LEU A 10 2.73 28.08 -6.20
CA LEU A 10 1.93 29.16 -5.60
C LEU A 10 2.82 30.14 -4.81
N GLN A 11 3.82 29.65 -4.09
CA GLN A 11 4.78 30.49 -3.36
C GLN A 11 5.65 31.32 -4.31
N GLN A 12 6.16 30.72 -5.38
CA GLN A 12 7.03 31.39 -6.37
C GLN A 12 6.30 32.45 -7.21
N ASN A 13 4.99 32.29 -7.40
CA ASN A 13 4.15 33.18 -8.22
C ASN A 13 3.21 34.06 -7.37
N ALA A 14 3.43 34.13 -6.06
CA ALA A 14 2.64 34.98 -5.18
C ALA A 14 2.79 36.45 -5.59
N HIS A 15 1.67 37.19 -5.61
CA HIS A 15 1.70 38.63 -5.82
C HIS A 15 2.68 39.28 -4.81
N PRO A 16 3.50 40.29 -5.17
CA PRO A 16 4.54 40.83 -4.28
C PRO A 16 4.05 41.20 -2.86
N ARG A 17 2.87 41.82 -2.75
CA ARG A 17 2.22 42.14 -1.45
C ARG A 17 1.88 40.93 -0.56
N VAL A 18 1.80 39.74 -1.14
CA VAL A 18 1.50 38.47 -0.45
C VAL A 18 2.77 37.64 -0.28
N ALA A 19 3.72 37.73 -1.22
CA ALA A 19 5.00 37.03 -1.17
C ALA A 19 5.85 37.38 0.07
N GLU A 20 5.70 38.61 0.59
CA GLU A 20 6.36 39.07 1.82
C GLU A 20 5.76 38.44 3.10
N ARG A 21 4.57 37.82 3.02
CA ARG A 21 3.95 37.14 4.17
C ARG A 21 4.57 35.76 4.37
N ILE A 22 4.70 35.33 5.62
CA ILE A 22 5.22 34.01 5.98
C ILE A 22 4.15 33.24 6.76
N PRO A 23 3.61 32.13 6.24
CA PRO A 23 3.82 31.61 4.88
C PRO A 23 3.04 32.43 3.83
N SER A 24 3.58 32.51 2.61
CA SER A 24 2.92 33.23 1.49
C SER A 24 1.69 32.48 0.96
N VAL A 25 1.66 31.16 1.14
CA VAL A 25 0.49 30.31 0.95
C VAL A 25 -0.08 29.96 2.32
N PRO A 26 -1.35 30.28 2.61
CA PRO A 26 -1.99 29.93 3.88
C PRO A 26 -1.93 28.42 4.18
N GLU A 27 -1.78 28.07 5.46
CA GLU A 27 -1.66 26.68 5.92
C GLU A 27 -2.87 25.84 5.51
N ASN A 28 -4.09 26.36 5.69
CA ASN A 28 -5.31 25.65 5.31
C ASN A 28 -5.37 25.31 3.81
N VAL A 29 -4.80 26.15 2.93
CA VAL A 29 -4.72 25.87 1.49
C VAL A 29 -3.69 24.76 1.23
N THR A 30 -2.54 24.83 1.90
CA THR A 30 -1.50 23.81 1.82
C THR A 30 -2.03 22.45 2.26
N ASP A 31 -2.75 22.41 3.37
CA ASP A 31 -3.33 21.17 3.90
C ASP A 31 -4.42 20.61 2.99
N GLN A 32 -5.28 21.45 2.41
CA GLN A 32 -6.28 20.97 1.46
C GLN A 32 -5.66 20.38 0.20
N ILE A 33 -4.57 20.96 -0.32
CA ILE A 33 -3.83 20.39 -1.45
C ILE A 33 -3.27 19.00 -1.09
N ARG A 34 -2.73 18.83 0.12
CA ARG A 34 -2.24 17.53 0.60
C ARG A 34 -3.37 16.51 0.77
N LEU A 35 -4.50 16.94 1.32
CA LEU A 35 -5.67 16.08 1.48
C LEU A 35 -6.20 15.61 0.12
N TRP A 36 -6.28 16.50 -0.88
CA TRP A 36 -6.68 16.11 -2.24
C TRP A 36 -5.67 15.18 -2.90
N GLU A 37 -4.37 15.41 -2.71
CA GLU A 37 -3.35 14.48 -3.20
C GLU A 37 -3.49 13.10 -2.57
N SER A 38 -3.67 13.02 -1.25
CA SER A 38 -3.95 11.74 -0.56
C SER A 38 -5.25 11.09 -1.01
N ASP A 39 -6.30 11.88 -1.27
CA ASP A 39 -7.59 11.40 -1.76
C ASP A 39 -7.48 10.76 -3.15
N LEU A 40 -6.66 11.35 -4.03
CA LEU A 40 -6.36 10.82 -5.35
C LEU A 40 -5.47 9.57 -5.28
N ASN A 41 -4.60 9.48 -4.28
CA ASN A 41 -3.65 8.38 -4.11
C ASN A 41 -4.12 7.33 -3.09
N ARG A 42 -5.45 7.15 -2.90
CA ARG A 42 -6.01 6.18 -1.94
C ARG A 42 -5.77 4.72 -2.29
N VAL A 43 -5.51 4.42 -3.56
CA VAL A 43 -5.41 3.06 -4.08
C VAL A 43 -4.01 2.81 -4.59
N GLU A 44 -3.39 1.75 -4.07
CA GLU A 44 -2.11 1.24 -4.53
C GLU A 44 -2.33 -0.08 -5.28
N MET A 45 -1.55 -0.30 -6.33
CA MET A 45 -1.60 -1.50 -7.15
C MET A 45 -0.38 -2.36 -6.84
N GLU A 46 -0.61 -3.55 -6.29
CA GLU A 46 0.46 -4.50 -5.96
C GLU A 46 0.24 -5.80 -6.78
N PRO A 47 1.23 -6.26 -7.56
CA PRO A 47 1.18 -7.57 -8.19
C PRO A 47 1.11 -8.69 -7.15
N ALA A 48 0.12 -9.57 -7.26
CA ALA A 48 -0.17 -10.52 -6.20
C ALA A 48 -0.71 -11.87 -6.72
N HIS A 49 -0.61 -12.89 -5.87
CA HIS A 49 -1.26 -14.18 -6.05
C HIS A 49 -2.26 -14.45 -4.93
N PHE A 50 -3.40 -14.99 -5.33
CA PHE A 50 -4.47 -15.39 -4.43
C PHE A 50 -4.43 -16.91 -4.23
N TYR A 51 -4.53 -17.33 -2.98
CA TYR A 51 -4.64 -18.72 -2.58
C TYR A 51 -5.93 -18.94 -1.79
N ASP A 52 -6.64 -19.99 -2.14
CA ASP A 52 -7.85 -20.47 -1.48
C ASP A 52 -7.89 -22.01 -1.47
N GLU A 53 -9.03 -22.58 -1.08
CA GLU A 53 -9.28 -24.03 -1.07
C GLU A 53 -8.22 -24.84 -0.32
N PHE A 54 -7.73 -24.28 0.80
CA PHE A 54 -6.78 -24.99 1.66
C PHE A 54 -7.41 -26.29 2.23
N PRO A 55 -6.65 -27.39 2.28
CA PRO A 55 -7.17 -28.69 2.70
C PRO A 55 -7.52 -28.74 4.19
N SER A 56 -6.91 -27.88 5.01
CA SER A 56 -7.19 -27.75 6.43
C SER A 56 -6.80 -26.36 6.94
N LYS A 57 -7.30 -26.02 8.13
CA LYS A 57 -6.95 -24.79 8.85
C LYS A 57 -5.45 -24.73 9.18
N ASP A 58 -4.86 -25.86 9.56
CA ASP A 58 -3.44 -25.92 9.92
C ASP A 58 -2.53 -25.63 8.71
N VAL A 59 -2.88 -26.13 7.51
CA VAL A 59 -2.13 -25.84 6.28
C VAL A 59 -2.28 -24.37 5.88
N PHE A 60 -3.47 -23.80 6.06
CA PHE A 60 -3.70 -22.37 5.86
C PHE A 60 -2.87 -21.51 6.81
N GLU A 61 -2.88 -21.82 8.11
CA GLU A 61 -2.12 -21.07 9.12
C GLU A 61 -0.62 -21.15 8.85
N ALA A 62 -0.10 -22.35 8.54
CA ALA A 62 1.31 -22.53 8.19
C ALA A 62 1.70 -21.74 6.92
N ALA A 63 0.81 -21.63 5.93
CA ALA A 63 1.05 -20.83 4.73
C ALA A 63 1.04 -19.32 5.03
N CYS A 64 0.16 -18.86 5.92
CA CYS A 64 0.14 -17.46 6.36
C CYS A 64 1.42 -17.10 7.12
N ASP A 65 1.85 -17.97 8.03
CA ASP A 65 3.08 -17.78 8.81
C ASP A 65 4.31 -17.74 7.90
N PHE A 66 4.41 -18.69 6.96
CA PHE A 66 5.47 -18.69 5.96
C PHE A 66 5.49 -17.39 5.13
N ALA A 67 4.33 -16.95 4.62
CA ALA A 67 4.24 -15.72 3.84
C ALA A 67 4.60 -14.46 4.67
N ARG A 68 4.27 -14.45 5.97
CA ARG A 68 4.58 -13.36 6.89
C ARG A 68 6.07 -13.32 7.22
N GLU A 69 6.70 -14.47 7.47
CA GLU A 69 8.14 -14.59 7.72
C GLU A 69 8.97 -14.18 6.50
N TYR A 70 8.51 -14.50 5.30
CA TYR A 70 9.16 -14.09 4.05
C TYR A 70 8.86 -12.62 3.67
N GLY A 71 8.00 -11.93 4.42
CA GLY A 71 7.63 -10.52 4.17
C GLY A 71 6.73 -10.31 2.94
N GLY A 72 6.07 -11.35 2.46
CA GLY A 72 5.22 -11.32 1.25
C GLY A 72 3.73 -11.43 1.50
N LEU A 73 3.26 -11.57 2.75
CA LEU A 73 1.83 -11.57 3.07
C LEU A 73 1.22 -10.18 2.84
N LEU A 74 0.20 -10.08 2.00
CA LEU A 74 -0.54 -8.84 1.71
C LEU A 74 -1.88 -8.79 2.46
N TRP A 75 -2.58 -9.92 2.53
CA TRP A 75 -3.89 -10.01 3.16
C TRP A 75 -4.25 -11.46 3.48
N GLU A 76 -5.06 -11.67 4.52
CA GLU A 76 -5.61 -12.98 4.89
C GLU A 76 -7.05 -12.88 5.42
N ASP A 77 -7.83 -13.95 5.21
CA ASP A 77 -9.14 -14.18 5.80
C ASP A 77 -9.18 -15.58 6.39
N SER A 78 -9.00 -15.66 7.71
CA SER A 78 -8.97 -16.92 8.45
C SER A 78 -10.31 -17.65 8.48
N LYS A 79 -11.44 -16.95 8.28
CA LYS A 79 -12.76 -17.59 8.27
C LYS A 79 -13.00 -18.34 6.97
N ARG A 80 -12.52 -17.80 5.86
CA ARG A 80 -12.67 -18.41 4.53
C ARG A 80 -11.43 -19.17 4.06
N MET A 81 -10.36 -19.19 4.87
CA MET A 81 -9.05 -19.75 4.54
C MET A 81 -8.56 -19.23 3.20
N ARG A 82 -8.36 -17.91 3.12
CA ARG A 82 -7.89 -17.22 1.92
C ARG A 82 -6.71 -16.35 2.28
N LEU A 83 -5.72 -16.28 1.40
CA LEU A 83 -4.61 -15.35 1.56
C LEU A 83 -4.18 -14.79 0.21
N VAL A 84 -3.62 -13.59 0.26
CA VAL A 84 -3.02 -12.90 -0.88
C VAL A 84 -1.57 -12.62 -0.53
N VAL A 85 -0.66 -12.95 -1.44
CA VAL A 85 0.77 -12.71 -1.30
C VAL A 85 1.31 -11.90 -2.46
N LYS A 86 2.44 -11.23 -2.25
CA LYS A 86 3.21 -10.57 -3.30
C LYS A 86 3.61 -11.54 -4.40
N ALA A 87 3.63 -11.07 -5.64
CA ALA A 87 4.09 -11.85 -6.79
C ALA A 87 5.53 -12.37 -6.62
N ASP A 88 6.37 -11.60 -5.93
CA ASP A 88 7.79 -11.89 -5.71
C ASP A 88 8.04 -13.21 -4.98
N ILE A 89 7.07 -13.69 -4.18
CA ILE A 89 7.24 -14.88 -3.33
C ILE A 89 6.52 -16.12 -3.88
N LEU A 90 6.04 -16.06 -5.13
CA LEU A 90 5.28 -17.14 -5.76
C LEU A 90 6.03 -18.48 -5.76
N THR A 91 7.32 -18.45 -6.06
CA THR A 91 8.14 -19.66 -6.23
C THR A 91 8.27 -20.37 -4.88
N GLU A 92 8.61 -19.61 -3.85
CA GLU A 92 8.80 -20.05 -2.47
C GLU A 92 7.50 -20.57 -1.88
N MET A 93 6.38 -19.86 -2.12
CA MET A 93 5.04 -20.32 -1.72
C MET A 93 4.67 -21.65 -2.37
N LYS A 94 4.93 -21.82 -3.67
CA LYS A 94 4.65 -23.08 -4.38
C LYS A 94 5.48 -24.23 -3.83
N GLU A 95 6.76 -23.98 -3.55
CA GLU A 95 7.64 -24.99 -2.96
C GLU A 95 7.19 -25.40 -1.55
N PHE A 96 6.84 -24.42 -0.70
CA PHE A 96 6.35 -24.66 0.64
C PHE A 96 5.07 -25.50 0.63
N LEU A 97 4.06 -25.09 -0.16
CA LEU A 97 2.79 -25.81 -0.25
C LEU A 97 2.93 -27.22 -0.84
N ARG A 98 3.88 -27.43 -1.75
CA ARG A 98 4.17 -28.77 -2.29
C ARG A 98 4.70 -29.70 -1.21
N ARG A 99 5.55 -29.22 -0.29
CA ARG A 99 6.09 -30.01 0.83
C ARG A 99 5.02 -30.39 1.84
N GLN A 100 4.01 -29.54 2.03
CA GLN A 100 2.87 -29.80 2.93
C GLN A 100 1.85 -30.82 2.38
N LYS A 101 1.90 -31.14 1.08
CA LYS A 101 1.03 -32.15 0.45
C LYS A 101 1.60 -33.57 0.49
N GLN A 102 2.87 -33.73 0.89
CA GLN A 102 3.54 -35.03 1.08
C GLN A 102 3.31 -35.55 2.50
#